data_AF-A0A0Q5DNW8-F1
#
_entry.id   AF-A0A0Q5DNW8-F1
#
_cell.length_a   1.000
_cell.length_b   1.000
_cell.length_c   1.000
_cell.angle_alpha   90.00
_cell.angle_beta   90.00
_cell.angle_gamma   90.00
#
_symmetry.space_group_name_H-M   'P 1'
#
loop_
_entity.id
_entity.type
_entity.pdbx_description
1 polymer ?
#
loop_
_entity_poly.entity_id
_entity_poly.type
_entity_poly.pdbx_seq_one_letter_code
_entity_poly.pdbx_strand_id
1 'polypeptide(L)'
;MNQVQQKFKVMCGALALLCLAACASEKTPATADVAVSRAAVANATSAGAADLAPEEMKSARDKMMRANQALAAKDYKLAQDLAAQAQADAQLAQSKANSAKATAAADELQQSIRMLRDEVNRSNQQQ
;
A
#
# COMPACT_ATOMS: atom_id res chain seq x y z
N MET A 1 36.24 5.36 52.12
CA MET A 1 35.00 4.59 51.82
C MET A 1 34.08 5.25 50.76
N ASN A 2 34.09 6.57 50.53
CA ASN A 2 33.21 7.20 49.50
C ASN A 2 33.58 6.94 48.03
N GLN A 3 34.86 6.71 47.72
CA GLN A 3 35.33 6.54 46.32
C GLN A 3 34.85 5.22 45.66
N VAL A 4 34.70 4.14 46.44
CA VAL A 4 34.24 2.83 45.92
C VAL A 4 32.72 2.84 45.66
N GLN A 5 31.96 3.53 46.52
CA GLN A 5 30.50 3.72 46.38
C GLN A 5 30.16 4.60 45.16
N GLN A 6 31.01 5.59 44.88
CA GLN A 6 30.84 6.51 43.74
C GLN A 6 31.10 5.82 42.40
N LYS A 7 32.12 4.95 42.33
CA LYS A 7 32.37 4.10 41.14
C LYS A 7 31.26 3.09 40.87
N PHE A 8 30.64 2.55 41.92
CA PHE A 8 29.51 1.60 41.81
C PHE A 8 28.24 2.27 41.25
N LYS A 9 27.93 3.49 41.69
CA LYS A 9 26.80 4.28 41.17
C LYS A 9 26.97 4.68 39.71
N VAL A 10 28.18 5.05 39.29
CA VAL A 10 28.47 5.43 37.90
C VAL A 10 28.39 4.20 36.96
N MET A 11 28.80 3.02 37.42
CA MET A 11 28.76 1.78 36.63
C MET A 11 27.33 1.27 36.40
N CYS A 12 26.42 1.39 37.39
CA CYS A 12 25.00 1.03 37.22
C CYS A 12 24.22 2.03 36.36
N GLY A 13 24.58 3.32 36.39
CA GLY A 13 23.94 4.35 35.56
C GLY A 13 24.22 4.20 34.05
N ALA A 14 25.44 3.76 33.70
CA ALA A 14 25.83 3.57 32.30
C ALA A 14 25.12 2.37 31.63
N LEU A 15 24.82 1.31 32.39
CA LEU A 15 24.15 0.12 31.84
C LEU A 15 22.66 0.36 31.56
N ALA A 16 22.01 1.22 32.35
CA ALA A 16 20.60 1.59 32.13
C ALA A 16 20.40 2.37 30.83
N LEU A 17 21.34 3.23 30.42
CA LEU A 17 21.25 4.01 29.18
C LEU A 17 21.48 3.15 27.92
N LEU A 18 22.26 2.07 28.00
CA LEU A 18 22.44 1.11 26.91
C LEU A 18 21.17 0.27 26.62
N CYS A 19 20.31 0.07 27.62
CA CYS A 19 19.04 -0.66 27.44
C CYS A 19 17.97 0.14 26.68
N LEU A 20 18.04 1.48 26.65
CA LEU A 20 17.08 2.29 25.87
C LEU A 20 17.41 2.35 24.37
N ALA A 21 18.67 2.16 23.98
CA ALA A 21 19.05 2.11 22.57
C ALA A 21 18.69 0.79 21.87
N ALA A 22 18.36 -0.26 22.63
CA ALA A 22 17.98 -1.57 22.10
C ALA A 22 16.51 -1.65 21.64
N CYS A 23 15.68 -0.65 21.94
CA CYS A 23 14.27 -0.62 21.51
C CYS A 23 14.07 -0.06 20.09
N ALA A 24 15.11 0.50 19.46
CA ALA A 24 15.09 0.85 18.04
C ALA A 24 15.48 -0.37 17.19
N SER A 25 14.68 -1.44 17.26
CA SER A 25 14.87 -2.59 16.38
C SER A 25 14.36 -2.23 14.99
N GLU A 26 15.26 -2.10 14.00
CA GLU A 26 14.93 -1.85 12.58
C GLU A 26 13.95 -2.88 11.98
N LYS A 27 13.79 -4.02 12.64
CA LYS A 27 12.81 -5.06 12.31
C LYS A 27 11.36 -4.56 12.39
N THR A 28 11.02 -3.81 13.43
CA THR A 28 9.63 -3.42 13.72
C THR A 28 9.06 -2.50 12.63
N PRO A 29 9.79 -1.46 12.17
CA PRO A 29 9.37 -0.64 11.03
C PRO A 29 9.17 -1.46 9.75
N ALA A 30 10.13 -2.31 9.37
CA ALA A 30 10.05 -3.09 8.14
C ALA A 30 8.84 -4.04 8.09
N THR A 31 8.50 -4.69 9.20
CA THR A 31 7.31 -5.54 9.27
C THR A 31 6.02 -4.75 9.10
N ALA A 32 5.95 -3.53 9.64
CA ALA A 32 4.78 -2.66 9.52
C ALA A 32 4.63 -2.16 8.07
N ASP A 33 5.71 -1.70 7.44
CA ASP A 33 5.69 -1.19 6.06
C ASP A 33 5.27 -2.27 5.05
N VAL A 34 5.78 -3.50 5.22
CA VAL A 34 5.35 -4.65 4.40
C VAL A 34 3.87 -4.96 4.62
N ALA A 35 3.36 -4.84 5.84
CA ALA A 35 1.95 -5.08 6.13
C ALA A 35 1.03 -4.00 5.51
N VAL A 36 1.41 -2.72 5.61
CA VAL A 36 0.69 -1.61 4.97
C VAL A 36 0.67 -1.78 3.45
N SER A 37 1.82 -2.12 2.87
CA SER A 37 1.96 -2.33 1.44
C SER A 37 1.13 -3.53 0.95
N ARG A 38 1.02 -4.60 1.77
CA ARG A 38 0.15 -5.75 1.48
C ARG A 38 -1.32 -5.35 1.45
N ALA A 39 -1.76 -4.49 2.37
CA ALA A 39 -3.11 -3.96 2.37
C ALA A 39 -3.39 -3.15 1.09
N ALA A 40 -2.42 -2.36 0.61
CA ALA A 40 -2.56 -1.65 -0.67
C ALA A 40 -2.75 -2.61 -1.86
N VAL A 41 -1.98 -3.69 -1.95
CA VAL A 41 -2.13 -4.73 -2.99
C VAL A 41 -3.51 -5.40 -2.92
N ALA A 42 -4.01 -5.65 -1.70
CA ALA A 42 -5.35 -6.20 -1.49
C ALA A 42 -6.45 -5.22 -1.94
N ASN A 43 -6.32 -3.94 -1.59
CA ASN A 43 -7.26 -2.89 -2.01
C ASN A 43 -7.31 -2.74 -3.54
N ALA A 44 -6.16 -2.77 -4.20
CA ALA A 44 -6.07 -2.73 -5.66
C ALA A 44 -6.71 -3.98 -6.30
N THR A 45 -6.52 -5.15 -5.69
CA THR A 45 -7.19 -6.39 -6.12
C THR A 45 -8.71 -6.27 -6.01
N SER A 46 -9.23 -5.80 -4.86
CA SER A 46 -10.67 -5.57 -4.66
C SER A 46 -11.24 -4.51 -5.60
N ALA A 47 -10.42 -3.54 -6.04
CA ALA A 47 -10.80 -2.57 -7.05
C ALA A 47 -10.87 -3.17 -8.48
N GLY A 48 -10.55 -4.45 -8.68
CA GLY A 48 -10.56 -5.10 -9.99
C GLY A 48 -9.36 -4.72 -10.86
N ALA A 49 -8.27 -4.24 -10.25
CA ALA A 49 -7.10 -3.81 -10.98
C ALA A 49 -6.37 -4.94 -11.72
N ALA A 50 -6.62 -6.21 -11.37
CA ALA A 50 -6.04 -7.34 -12.09
C ALA A 50 -6.46 -7.37 -13.57
N ASP A 51 -7.68 -6.92 -13.87
CA ASP A 51 -8.24 -6.91 -15.22
C ASP A 51 -8.06 -5.52 -15.87
N LEU A 52 -8.21 -4.45 -15.09
CA LEU A 52 -8.22 -3.08 -15.59
C LEU A 52 -6.83 -2.41 -15.62
N ALA A 53 -5.86 -2.93 -14.87
CA ALA A 53 -4.48 -2.44 -14.78
C ALA A 53 -3.49 -3.60 -14.55
N PRO A 54 -3.42 -4.58 -15.47
CA PRO A 54 -2.70 -5.85 -15.27
C PRO A 54 -1.18 -5.66 -15.12
N GLU A 55 -0.58 -4.73 -15.86
CA GLU A 55 0.85 -4.41 -15.81
C GLU A 55 1.26 -3.94 -14.41
N GLU A 56 0.58 -2.93 -13.88
CA GLU A 56 0.86 -2.38 -12.55
C GLU A 56 0.55 -3.39 -11.44
N MET A 57 -0.54 -4.14 -11.56
CA MET A 57 -0.85 -5.20 -10.58
C MET A 57 0.18 -6.31 -10.56
N LYS A 58 0.69 -6.72 -11.73
CA LYS A 58 1.77 -7.71 -11.82
C LYS A 58 3.02 -7.17 -11.13
N SER A 59 3.43 -5.95 -11.48
CA SER A 59 4.56 -5.29 -10.86
C SER A 59 4.43 -5.20 -9.32
N ALA A 60 3.26 -4.77 -8.82
CA ALA A 60 2.99 -4.69 -7.40
C ALA A 60 3.11 -6.06 -6.69
N ARG A 61 2.54 -7.11 -7.29
CA ARG A 61 2.59 -8.48 -6.74
C ARG A 61 4.00 -9.05 -6.73
N ASP A 62 4.76 -8.86 -7.80
CA ASP A 62 6.14 -9.34 -7.93
C ASP A 62 7.04 -8.66 -6.90
N LYS A 63 6.93 -7.33 -6.76
CA LYS A 63 7.69 -6.58 -5.75
C LYS A 63 7.27 -6.95 -4.34
N MET A 64 5.99 -7.15 -4.08
CA MET A 64 5.48 -7.62 -2.78
C MET A 64 6.02 -9.01 -2.43
N MET A 65 6.07 -9.94 -3.39
CA MET A 65 6.67 -11.26 -3.19
C MET A 65 8.14 -11.13 -2.76
N ARG A 66 8.92 -10.31 -3.47
CA ARG A 66 10.33 -10.06 -3.15
C ARG A 66 10.51 -9.35 -1.80
N ALA A 67 9.62 -8.42 -1.44
CA ALA A 67 9.63 -7.75 -0.15
C ALA A 67 9.46 -8.76 1.00
N ASN A 68 8.54 -9.72 0.85
CA ASN A 68 8.33 -10.80 1.82
C ASN A 68 9.55 -11.72 1.95
N GLN A 69 10.21 -12.03 0.83
CA GLN A 69 11.44 -12.82 0.82
C GLN A 69 12.58 -12.09 1.55
N ALA A 70 12.77 -10.79 1.27
CA ALA A 70 13.75 -9.96 1.95
C ALA A 70 13.47 -9.87 3.46
N LEU A 71 12.19 -9.71 3.85
CA LEU A 71 11.79 -9.69 5.25
C LEU A 71 12.11 -11.01 5.97
N ALA A 72 11.83 -12.15 5.30
CA ALA A 72 12.17 -13.48 5.82
C ALA A 72 13.70 -13.69 5.94
N ALA A 73 14.47 -13.14 5.00
CA ALA A 73 15.93 -13.12 5.03
C ALA A 73 16.52 -12.11 6.03
N LYS A 74 15.67 -11.33 6.74
CA LYS A 74 16.05 -10.24 7.64
C LYS A 74 16.79 -9.08 6.95
N ASP A 75 16.66 -8.95 5.64
CA ASP A 75 17.09 -7.78 4.89
C ASP A 75 15.99 -6.71 4.97
N TYR A 76 15.96 -6.01 6.11
CA TYR A 76 14.89 -5.07 6.45
C TYR A 76 14.86 -3.84 5.56
N LYS A 77 16.02 -3.40 5.06
CA LYS A 77 16.10 -2.24 4.16
C LYS A 77 15.53 -2.59 2.79
N LEU A 78 15.97 -3.71 2.21
CA LEU A 78 15.44 -4.17 0.93
C LEU A 78 13.95 -4.48 1.03
N ALA A 79 13.50 -5.06 2.15
CA ALA A 79 12.07 -5.30 2.40
C ALA A 79 11.26 -4.00 2.38
N GLN A 80 11.72 -2.94 3.05
CA GLN A 80 11.08 -1.63 3.05
C GLN A 80 11.04 -1.02 1.64
N ASP A 81 12.17 -1.00 0.93
CA ASP A 81 12.27 -0.41 -0.40
C ASP A 81 11.34 -1.11 -1.40
N LEU A 82 11.32 -2.45 -1.39
CA LEU A 82 10.43 -3.24 -2.24
C LEU A 82 8.96 -3.09 -1.85
N ALA A 83 8.65 -3.02 -0.56
CA ALA A 83 7.30 -2.81 -0.06
C ALA A 83 6.75 -1.45 -0.52
N ALA A 84 7.53 -0.37 -0.34
CA ALA A 84 7.15 0.97 -0.78
C ALA A 84 6.88 1.05 -2.28
N GLN A 85 7.74 0.41 -3.10
CA GLN A 85 7.51 0.30 -4.54
C GLN A 85 6.25 -0.51 -4.88
N ALA A 86 6.04 -1.64 -4.20
CA ALA A 86 4.84 -2.46 -4.37
C ALA A 86 3.56 -1.68 -4.01
N GLN A 87 3.61 -0.86 -2.95
CA GLN A 87 2.50 0.00 -2.55
C GLN A 87 2.21 1.07 -3.60
N ALA A 88 3.24 1.73 -4.14
CA ALA A 88 3.06 2.75 -5.18
C ALA A 88 2.44 2.15 -6.45
N ASP A 89 2.94 0.99 -6.90
CA ASP A 89 2.39 0.28 -8.06
C ASP A 89 0.94 -0.16 -7.81
N ALA A 90 0.62 -0.67 -6.61
CA ALA A 90 -0.73 -1.07 -6.24
C ALA A 90 -1.70 0.11 -6.24
N GLN A 91 -1.29 1.26 -5.69
CA GLN A 91 -2.10 2.48 -5.70
C GLN A 91 -2.34 2.99 -7.11
N LEU A 92 -1.31 2.97 -7.97
CA LEU A 92 -1.46 3.30 -9.39
C LEU A 92 -2.46 2.37 -10.08
N ALA A 93 -2.34 1.06 -9.85
CA ALA A 93 -3.25 0.06 -10.41
C ALA A 93 -4.69 0.27 -9.92
N GLN A 94 -4.88 0.55 -8.64
CA GLN A 94 -6.18 0.86 -8.04
C GLN A 94 -6.79 2.11 -8.68
N SER A 95 -6.03 3.19 -8.83
CA SER A 95 -6.50 4.43 -9.45
C SER A 95 -6.89 4.21 -10.92
N LYS A 96 -6.10 3.45 -11.68
CA LYS A 96 -6.44 3.09 -13.06
C LYS A 96 -7.74 2.28 -13.13
N ALA A 97 -7.91 1.30 -12.26
CA ALA A 97 -9.12 0.49 -12.19
C ALA A 97 -10.35 1.32 -11.86
N ASN A 98 -10.24 2.21 -10.87
CA ASN A 98 -11.32 3.13 -10.50
C ASN A 98 -11.68 4.09 -11.64
N SER A 99 -10.67 4.62 -12.33
CA SER A 99 -10.89 5.49 -13.50
C SER A 99 -11.61 4.76 -14.62
N ALA A 100 -11.19 3.54 -14.96
CA ALA A 100 -11.83 2.76 -16.01
C ALA A 100 -13.31 2.48 -15.70
N LYS A 101 -13.63 2.14 -14.44
CA LYS A 101 -15.01 1.96 -13.98
C LYS A 101 -15.83 3.25 -14.05
N ALA A 102 -15.24 4.37 -13.64
CA ALA A 102 -15.91 5.67 -13.71
C ALA A 102 -16.21 6.09 -15.15
N THR A 103 -15.26 5.88 -16.08
CA THR A 103 -15.46 6.12 -17.51
C THR A 103 -16.58 5.26 -18.06
N ALA A 104 -16.58 3.95 -17.77
CA ALA A 104 -17.64 3.05 -18.22
C ALA A 104 -19.03 3.47 -17.72
N ALA A 105 -19.15 3.86 -16.46
CA ALA A 105 -20.40 4.35 -15.89
C ALA A 105 -20.86 5.69 -16.54
N ALA A 106 -19.92 6.58 -16.86
CA ALA A 106 -20.22 7.82 -17.56
C ALA A 106 -20.72 7.56 -18.99
N ASP A 107 -20.12 6.60 -19.70
CA ASP A 107 -20.53 6.22 -21.05
C ASP A 107 -21.92 5.59 -21.06
N GLU A 108 -22.24 4.74 -20.08
CA GLU A 108 -23.58 4.16 -19.90
C GLU A 108 -24.64 5.22 -19.63
N LEU A 109 -24.35 6.21 -18.79
CA LEU A 109 -25.25 7.33 -18.53
C LEU A 109 -25.48 8.17 -19.80
N GLN A 110 -24.44 8.44 -20.57
CA GLN A 110 -24.56 9.18 -21.83
C GLN A 110 -25.40 8.41 -22.86
N GLN A 111 -25.22 7.09 -22.95
CA GLN A 111 -26.06 6.24 -23.81
C GLN A 111 -27.52 6.27 -23.36
N SER A 112 -27.77 6.17 -22.05
CA SER A 112 -29.12 6.26 -21.48
C SER A 112 -29.80 7.59 -21.79
N ILE A 113 -29.07 8.71 -21.68
CA ILE A 113 -29.58 10.05 -22.04
C ILE A 113 -29.91 10.14 -23.53
N ARG A 114 -29.08 9.56 -24.42
CA ARG A 114 -29.36 9.54 -25.86
C ARG A 114 -30.64 8.75 -26.15
N MET A 115 -30.77 7.54 -25.60
CA MET A 115 -31.97 6.71 -25.78
C MET A 115 -33.24 7.42 -25.28
N LEU A 116 -33.18 8.08 -24.12
CA LEU A 116 -34.30 8.86 -23.60
C LEU A 116 -34.70 10.01 -24.53
N ARG A 117 -33.72 10.73 -25.11
CA ARG A 117 -34.00 11.82 -26.06
C ARG A 117 -34.63 11.29 -27.35
N ASP A 118 -34.17 10.16 -27.85
CA ASP A 118 -34.72 9.54 -29.05
C ASP A 118 -36.17 9.08 -28.83
N GLU A 119 -36.47 8.51 -27.67
CA GLU A 119 -37.83 8.08 -27.32
C GLU A 119 -38.80 9.26 -27.15
N VAL A 120 -38.34 10.37 -26.55
CA VAL A 120 -39.13 11.62 -26.46
C VAL A 120 -39.41 12.18 -27.85
N ASN A 121 -38.41 12.24 -28.73
CA ASN A 121 -38.57 12.72 -30.11
C ASN A 121 -39.55 11.84 -30.90
N ARG A 122 -39.44 10.52 -30.75
CA ARG A 122 -40.35 9.55 -31.39
C ARG A 122 -41.78 9.71 -30.89
N SER A 123 -41.98 9.90 -29.59
CA SER A 123 -43.30 10.11 -28.98
C SER A 123 -43.96 11.40 -29.49
N ASN A 124 -43.19 12.48 -29.64
CA ASN A 124 -43.68 13.76 -30.16
C ASN A 124 -44.09 13.71 -31.64
N GLN A 125 -43.52 12.78 -32.43
CA GLN A 125 -43.88 12.60 -33.85
C GLN A 125 -45.14 11.75 -34.05
N GLN A 126 -45.62 11.06 -33.01
CA GLN A 126 -46.80 10.19 -33.07
C GLN A 126 -48.09 10.89 -32.58
N GLN A 127 -48.00 12.16 -32.18
CA GLN A 127 -49.12 13.04 -31.85
C GLN A 127 -49.40 14.01 -32.99
#